data_AF-A0A524HG16-F1
#
_entry.id   AF-A0A524HG16-F1
#
_cell.length_a   1.000
_cell.length_b   1.000
_cell.length_c   1.000
_cell.angle_alpha   90.00
_cell.angle_beta   90.00
_cell.angle_gamma   90.00
#
_symmetry.space_group_name_H-M   'P 1'
#
loop_
_entity.id
_entity.type
_entity.pdbx_description
1 polymer ?
#
loop_
_entity_poly.entity_id
_entity_poly.type
_entity_poly.pdbx_seq_one_letter_code
_entity_poly.pdbx_strand_id
1 'polypeptide(L)'
;MNSLSLLLLVLSILFLATLIRSAFGFGNALLAMPLLVLLLGVKAATPLVALVGLATALVMLIREWQALVWKDVLLLLFSSLAGIPLGLYLLTALPETIVKVLLGLILIGFSLF
;
A
#
# COMPACT_ATOMS: atom_id res chain seq x y z
N MET A 1 24.24 -6.22 1.00
CA MET A 1 23.87 -4.91 1.59
C MET A 1 24.09 -4.98 3.08
N ASN A 2 24.74 -3.98 3.68
CA ASN A 2 24.78 -3.87 5.14
C ASN A 2 23.37 -3.53 5.66
N SER A 3 23.01 -4.02 6.85
CA SER A 3 21.69 -3.79 7.45
C SER A 3 21.29 -2.32 7.48
N LEU A 4 22.25 -1.44 7.75
CA LEU A 4 22.05 0.02 7.77
C LEU A 4 21.70 0.59 6.40
N SER A 5 22.33 0.10 5.32
CA SER A 5 22.02 0.53 3.95
C SER A 5 20.62 0.09 3.50
N LEU A 6 20.18 -1.09 3.93
CA LEU A 6 18.84 -1.60 3.63
C LEU A 6 17.77 -0.77 4.36
N LEU A 7 18.01 -0.45 5.63
CA LEU A 7 17.11 0.41 6.42
C LEU A 7 16.92 1.78 5.77
N LEU A 8 18.03 2.43 5.38
CA LEU A 8 17.98 3.74 4.72
C LEU A 8 17.20 3.69 3.40
N LEU A 9 17.36 2.61 2.62
CA LEU A 9 16.64 2.43 1.37
C LEU A 9 15.13 2.26 1.60
N VAL A 10 14.72 1.43 2.57
CA VAL A 10 13.32 1.23 2.94
C VAL A 10 12.69 2.55 3.41
N LEU A 11 13.37 3.29 4.27
CA LEU A 11 12.90 4.60 4.75
C LEU A 11 12.76 5.61 3.61
N SER A 12 13.70 5.63 2.67
CA SER A 12 13.65 6.51 1.50
C SER A 12 12.46 6.18 0.59
N ILE A 13 12.22 4.88 0.34
CA ILE A 13 11.07 4.42 -0.44
C ILE A 13 9.76 4.81 0.24
N LEU A 14 9.63 4.55 1.54
CA LEU A 14 8.44 4.93 2.31
C LEU A 14 8.22 6.44 2.33
N PHE A 15 9.29 7.23 2.48
CA PHE A 15 9.21 8.69 2.45
C PHE A 15 8.69 9.19 1.10
N LEU A 16 9.27 8.72 -0.01
CA LEU A 16 8.81 9.11 -1.35
C LEU A 16 7.37 8.64 -1.63
N ALA A 17 7.03 7.42 -1.23
CA ALA A 17 5.69 6.88 -1.43
C ALA A 17 4.63 7.65 -0.61
N THR A 18 4.94 8.03 0.63
CA THR A 18 4.03 8.82 1.47
C THR A 18 3.91 10.26 0.98
N LEU A 19 5.01 10.87 0.51
CA LEU A 19 4.99 12.17 -0.14
C LEU A 19 4.07 12.17 -1.37
N ILE A 20 4.20 11.16 -2.23
CA ILE A 20 3.36 11.00 -3.43
C ILE A 20 1.92 10.67 -3.04
N ARG A 21 1.70 9.90 -1.97
CA ARG A 21 0.36 9.70 -1.41
C ARG A 21 -0.28 11.01 -0.97
N SER A 22 0.44 11.93 -0.35
CA SER A 22 -0.13 13.22 0.05
C SER A 22 -0.54 14.09 -1.14
N ALA A 23 0.12 13.94 -2.30
CA ALA A 23 -0.23 14.66 -3.52
C ALA A 23 -1.34 13.97 -4.34
N PHE A 24 -1.28 12.64 -4.49
CA PHE A 24 -2.12 11.88 -5.43
C PHE A 24 -3.10 10.90 -4.76
N GLY A 25 -2.93 10.59 -3.48
CA GLY A 25 -3.83 9.72 -2.70
C GLY A 25 -3.49 8.22 -2.68
N PHE A 26 -2.68 7.71 -3.63
CA PHE A 26 -2.42 6.26 -3.80
C PHE A 26 -0.94 5.84 -3.82
N GLY A 27 -0.02 6.72 -3.40
CA GLY A 27 1.44 6.48 -3.45
C GLY A 27 1.93 5.20 -2.75
N ASN A 28 1.26 4.74 -1.69
CA ASN A 28 1.64 3.49 -1.00
C ASN A 28 1.45 2.24 -1.87
N ALA A 29 0.36 2.16 -2.63
CA ALA A 29 0.10 1.03 -3.51
C ALA A 29 0.98 1.10 -4.79
N LEU A 30 1.16 2.31 -5.32
CA LEU A 30 1.84 2.52 -6.60
C LEU A 30 3.38 2.43 -6.48
N LEU A 31 3.96 2.92 -5.37
CA LEU A 31 5.42 2.99 -5.20
C LEU A 31 5.94 2.10 -4.08
N ALA A 32 5.38 2.21 -2.87
CA ALA A 32 5.94 1.49 -1.73
C ALA A 32 5.85 -0.03 -1.95
N MET A 33 4.67 -0.54 -2.32
CA MET A 33 4.46 -1.97 -2.45
C MET A 33 5.38 -2.67 -3.47
N PRO A 34 5.47 -2.25 -4.75
CA PRO A 34 6.36 -2.93 -5.69
C PRO A 34 7.83 -2.85 -5.30
N LEU A 35 8.31 -1.67 -4.87
CA LEU A 35 9.71 -1.50 -4.49
C LEU A 35 10.08 -2.31 -3.24
N LEU A 36 9.21 -2.35 -2.24
CA LEU A 36 9.46 -3.10 -1.01
C LEU A 36 9.30 -4.61 -1.22
N VAL A 37 8.41 -5.07 -2.10
CA VAL A 37 8.30 -6.49 -2.48
C VAL A 37 9.60 -6.97 -3.14
N LEU A 38 10.23 -6.14 -3.96
CA LEU A 38 11.52 -6.47 -4.57
C LEU A 38 12.65 -6.59 -3.53
N LEU A 39 12.62 -5.80 -2.47
CA LEU A 39 13.66 -5.76 -1.43
C LEU A 39 13.46 -6.76 -0.29
N LEU A 40 12.22 -6.94 0.16
CA LEU A 40 11.87 -7.65 1.39
C LEU A 40 11.03 -8.92 1.13
N GLY A 41 10.55 -9.10 -0.10
CA GLY A 41 9.56 -10.12 -0.43
C GLY A 41 8.15 -9.74 0.02
N VAL A 42 7.15 -10.46 -0.51
CA VAL A 42 5.73 -10.13 -0.31
C VAL A 42 5.33 -10.22 1.17
N LYS A 43 5.85 -11.22 1.89
CA LYS A 43 5.46 -11.50 3.28
C LYS A 43 5.85 -10.38 4.26
N ALA A 44 7.00 -9.74 4.05
CA ALA A 44 7.46 -8.64 4.90
C ALA A 44 6.98 -7.27 4.39
N ALA A 45 6.94 -7.07 3.07
CA ALA A 45 6.50 -5.82 2.47
C ALA A 45 5.01 -5.52 2.77
N THR A 46 4.13 -6.53 2.68
CA THR A 46 2.68 -6.34 2.85
C THR A 46 2.32 -5.73 4.21
N PRO A 47 2.67 -6.32 5.37
CA PRO A 47 2.29 -5.76 6.67
C PRO A 47 2.95 -4.40 6.92
N LEU A 48 4.18 -4.19 6.42
CA LEU A 48 4.89 -2.93 6.57
C LEU A 48 4.20 -1.78 5.80
N VAL A 49 3.81 -2.02 4.55
CA VAL A 49 3.04 -1.05 3.75
C VAL A 49 1.65 -0.83 4.33
N ALA A 50 1.00 -1.87 4.85
CA ALA A 50 -0.29 -1.75 5.51
C ALA A 50 -0.21 -0.85 6.76
N LEU A 51 0.80 -1.04 7.61
CA LEU A 51 1.01 -0.21 8.81
C LEU A 51 1.27 1.25 8.45
N VAL A 52 2.18 1.51 7.51
CA VAL A 52 2.46 2.88 7.04
C VAL A 52 1.20 3.49 6.40
N GLY A 53 0.45 2.67 5.67
CA GLY A 53 -0.82 3.02 5.06
C GLY A 53 -1.88 3.45 6.07
N LEU A 54 -2.03 2.68 7.15
CA LEU A 54 -2.94 3.00 8.25
C LEU A 54 -2.49 4.25 9.00
N ALA A 55 -1.20 4.37 9.33
CA ALA A 55 -0.67 5.54 10.02
C ALA A 55 -0.94 6.83 9.23
N THR A 56 -0.64 6.82 7.93
CA THR A 56 -0.90 7.98 7.06
C THR A 56 -2.40 8.25 6.87
N ALA A 57 -3.23 7.20 6.76
CA ALA A 57 -4.68 7.34 6.68
C ALA A 57 -5.25 7.98 7.96
N LEU A 58 -4.78 7.57 9.14
CA LEU A 58 -5.22 8.12 10.42
C LEU A 58 -4.82 9.59 10.57
N VAL A 59 -3.61 9.96 10.17
CA VAL A 59 -3.17 11.37 10.21
C VAL A 59 -4.05 12.25 9.32
N MET A 60 -4.36 11.80 8.09
CA MET A 60 -5.28 12.53 7.20
C MET A 60 -6.69 12.58 7.79
N LEU A 61 -7.18 11.44 8.29
CA LEU A 61 -8.50 11.38 8.91
C LEU A 61 -8.63 12.38 10.06
N ILE A 62 -7.65 12.44 10.97
CA ILE A 62 -7.68 13.38 12.11
C ILE A 62 -7.64 14.83 11.65
N ARG A 63 -6.94 15.15 10.56
CA ARG A 63 -6.83 16.53 10.06
C ARG A 63 -8.08 16.96 9.30
N GLU A 64 -8.67 16.07 8.52
CA GLU A 64 -9.74 16.38 7.58
C GLU A 64 -11.12 15.78 7.96
N TRP A 65 -11.29 15.27 9.20
CA TRP A 65 -12.52 14.56 9.60
C TRP A 65 -13.81 15.38 9.44
N GLN A 66 -13.74 16.71 9.55
CA GLN A 66 -14.90 17.58 9.42
C GLN A 66 -15.40 17.70 7.97
N ALA A 67 -14.55 17.42 6.98
CA ALA A 67 -14.89 17.47 5.56
C ALA A 67 -15.46 16.13 5.04
N LEU A 68 -15.62 15.12 5.91
CA LEU A 68 -16.06 13.80 5.51
C LEU A 68 -17.55 13.76 5.15
N VAL A 69 -17.84 13.17 4.01
CA VAL A 69 -19.20 12.76 3.64
C VAL A 69 -19.44 11.35 4.17
N TRP A 70 -20.13 11.24 5.31
CA TRP A 70 -20.34 9.98 6.03
C TRP A 70 -20.91 8.83 5.17
N LYS A 71 -21.80 9.16 4.22
CA LYS A 71 -22.37 8.16 3.30
C LYS A 71 -21.28 7.46 2.47
N ASP A 72 -20.34 8.23 1.93
CA ASP A 72 -19.27 7.70 1.08
C ASP A 72 -18.24 6.96 1.92
N VAL A 73 -17.93 7.47 3.12
CA VAL A 73 -17.05 6.80 4.08
C VAL A 73 -17.59 5.42 4.46
N LEU A 74 -18.88 5.32 4.79
CA LEU A 74 -19.50 4.04 5.14
C LEU A 74 -19.44 3.05 3.97
N LEU A 75 -19.75 3.50 2.75
CA LEU A 75 -19.65 2.66 1.57
C LEU A 75 -18.23 2.12 1.38
N LEU A 76 -17.22 3.00 1.45
CA LEU A 76 -15.81 2.62 1.33
C LEU A 76 -15.37 1.67 2.44
N LEU A 77 -15.84 1.87 3.68
CA LEU A 77 -15.56 0.98 4.81
C LEU A 77 -16.15 -0.41 4.58
N PHE A 78 -17.41 -0.53 4.17
CA PHE A 78 -18.04 -1.82 3.89
C PHE A 78 -17.37 -2.54 2.72
N SER A 79 -17.05 -1.82 1.64
CA SER A 79 -16.32 -2.39 0.51
C SER A 79 -14.92 -2.87 0.92
N SER A 80 -14.22 -2.10 1.76
CA SER A 80 -12.90 -2.49 2.29
C SER A 80 -13.00 -3.69 3.23
N LEU A 81 -14.04 -3.77 4.05
CA LEU A 81 -14.25 -4.88 4.98
C LEU A 81 -14.41 -6.22 4.27
N ALA A 82 -14.99 -6.23 3.07
CA ALA A 82 -15.04 -7.41 2.21
C ALA A 82 -13.73 -7.63 1.43
N GLY A 83 -13.11 -6.55 0.96
CA GLY A 83 -11.87 -6.62 0.16
C GLY A 83 -10.65 -7.09 0.95
N ILE A 84 -10.49 -6.68 2.21
CA ILE A 84 -9.35 -7.04 3.07
C ILE A 84 -9.24 -8.56 3.29
N PRO A 85 -10.27 -9.29 3.77
CA PRO A 85 -10.16 -10.73 3.99
C PRO A 85 -9.96 -11.49 2.69
N LEU A 86 -10.62 -11.08 1.60
CA LEU A 86 -10.40 -11.67 0.28
C LEU A 86 -8.97 -11.47 -0.20
N GLY A 87 -8.44 -10.25 -0.06
CA GLY A 87 -7.07 -9.92 -0.42
C GLY A 87 -6.04 -10.68 0.42
N LEU A 88 -6.26 -10.79 1.73
CA LEU A 88 -5.40 -11.56 2.62
C LEU A 88 -5.43 -13.06 2.32
N TYR A 89 -6.62 -13.60 2.03
CA TYR A 89 -6.77 -14.99 1.60
C TYR A 89 -6.00 -15.25 0.31
N LEU A 90 -6.17 -14.40 -0.71
CA LEU A 90 -5.43 -14.52 -1.97
C LEU A 90 -3.91 -14.40 -1.73
N LEU A 91 -3.48 -13.46 -0.89
CA LEU A 91 -2.07 -13.25 -0.57
C LEU A 91 -1.42 -14.46 0.09
N THR A 92 -2.17 -15.20 0.91
CA THR A 92 -1.67 -16.37 1.66
C THR A 92 -1.85 -17.68 0.91
N ALA A 93 -2.88 -17.80 0.07
CA ALA A 93 -3.18 -19.01 -0.69
C ALA A 93 -2.39 -19.09 -2.01
N LEU A 94 -2.05 -17.96 -2.63
CA LEU A 94 -1.32 -17.97 -3.90
C LEU A 94 0.20 -18.02 -3.72
N PRO A 95 0.91 -18.70 -4.65
CA PRO A 95 2.36 -18.59 -4.77
C PRO A 95 2.83 -17.14 -4.96
N GLU A 96 3.94 -16.79 -4.33
CA GLU A 96 4.51 -15.44 -4.38
C GLU A 96 4.76 -14.95 -5.81
N THR A 97 5.13 -15.84 -6.73
CA THR A 97 5.31 -15.52 -8.15
C THR A 97 4.03 -14.98 -8.79
N ILE A 98 2.87 -15.57 -8.48
CA ILE A 98 1.60 -15.12 -9.05
C ILE A 98 1.24 -13.74 -8.53
N VAL A 99 1.45 -13.50 -7.23
CA VAL A 99 1.22 -12.18 -6.61
C VAL A 99 2.10 -11.11 -7.27
N LYS A 100 3.38 -11.41 -7.52
CA LYS A 100 4.30 -10.49 -8.23
C LYS A 100 3.87 -10.21 -9.67
N VAL A 101 3.43 -11.23 -10.40
CA VAL A 101 2.93 -11.07 -11.78
C VAL A 101 1.68 -10.19 -11.80
N LEU A 102 0.71 -10.45 -10.92
CA LEU A 102 -0.49 -9.63 -10.80
C LEU A 102 -0.15 -8.18 -10.46
N LEU A 103 0.74 -7.97 -9.50
CA LEU A 103 1.22 -6.63 -9.15
C LEU A 103 1.84 -5.92 -10.37
N GLY A 104 2.71 -6.61 -11.11
CA GLY A 104 3.31 -6.06 -12.33
C GLY A 104 2.29 -5.70 -13.39
N LEU A 105 1.30 -6.56 -13.65
CA LEU A 105 0.24 -6.30 -14.62
C LEU A 105 -0.61 -5.09 -14.23
N ILE A 106 -0.95 -4.94 -12.95
CA ILE A 106 -1.70 -3.79 -12.44
C ILE A 106 -0.89 -2.50 -12.65
N LEU A 107 0.41 -2.52 -12.38
CA LEU A 107 1.27 -1.34 -12.56
C LEU A 107 1.43 -0.95 -14.03
N ILE A 108 1.62 -1.92 -14.92
CA ILE A 108 1.68 -1.68 -16.36
C ILE A 108 0.34 -1.09 -16.82
N GLY A 109 -0.78 -1.69 -16.40
CA GLY A 109 -2.12 -1.20 -16.73
C GLY A 109 -2.33 0.24 -16.24
N PHE A 110 -1.92 0.56 -15.01
CA PHE A 110 -2.02 1.91 -14.48
C PHE A 110 -1.13 2.90 -15.24
N SER A 111 0.06 2.50 -15.67
CA SER A 111 0.99 3.38 -16.41
C SER A 111 0.54 3.70 -17.84
N LEU A 112 -0.46 3.00 -18.37
CA LEU A 112 -0.96 3.24 -19.73
C LEU A 112 -1.99 4.39 -19.79
N PHE A 113 -2.47 4.88 -18.65
CA PHE A 113 -3.44 5.97 -18.53
C PHE A 113 -2.83 7.14 -17.76
#